data_AF-A0A1Y4TCD5-F1
#
_entry.id   AF-A0A1Y4TCD5-F1
#
_cell.length_a   1.000
_cell.length_b   1.000
_cell.length_c   1.000
_cell.angle_alpha   90.00
_cell.angle_beta   90.00
_cell.angle_gamma   90.00
#
_symmetry.space_group_name_H-M   'P 1'
#
loop_
_entity.id
_entity.type
_entity.pdbx_description
1 polymer ?
#
loop_
_entity_poly.entity_id
_entity_poly.type
_entity_poly.pdbx_seq_one_letter_code
_entity_poly.pdbx_strand_id
1 'polypeptide(L)'
;MKSICGSDCCEACPRKTDCGGCQETGGHPFGGVCVAAKCIQDSSFDAYQNLKQSLIREIQALGIPGLAVKDLYLLNGFYVNLAYPLPNGETVKLLTDQNIYFGNQVEIPGSDRCYGVVADEKYLLVSEYGPNGSDPEILCYRKR
;
A
#
# COMPACT_ATOMS: atom_id res chain seq x y z
N MET A 1 -20.80 5.33 -6.49
CA MET A 1 -19.99 4.14 -6.22
C MET A 1 -19.77 4.08 -4.72
N LYS A 2 -20.26 3.02 -4.05
CA LYS A 2 -20.11 2.85 -2.60
C LYS A 2 -18.89 1.96 -2.34
N SER A 3 -18.06 2.32 -1.37
CA SER A 3 -16.95 1.48 -0.95
C SER A 3 -17.44 0.39 0.03
N ILE A 4 -16.75 -0.75 0.04
CA ILE A 4 -17.00 -1.83 1.01
C ILE A 4 -16.48 -1.43 2.40
N CYS A 5 -15.35 -0.72 2.44
CA CYS A 5 -14.68 -0.29 3.67
C CYS A 5 -15.16 1.05 4.24
N GLY A 6 -16.15 1.69 3.62
CA GLY A 6 -16.63 3.01 4.03
C GLY A 6 -15.67 4.18 3.72
N SER A 7 -14.53 3.93 3.07
CA SER A 7 -13.62 4.98 2.62
C SER A 7 -14.20 5.76 1.44
N ASP A 8 -13.99 7.07 1.41
CA ASP A 8 -14.39 7.91 0.30
C ASP A 8 -13.32 7.95 -0.81
N CYS A 9 -13.08 6.81 -1.45
CA CYS A 9 -12.05 6.70 -2.49
C CYS A 9 -12.50 7.27 -3.86
N CYS A 10 -13.77 7.68 -4.02
CA CYS A 10 -14.41 7.77 -5.34
C CYS A 10 -14.86 9.17 -5.76
N GLU A 11 -14.85 10.16 -4.86
CA GLU A 11 -15.35 11.50 -5.20
C GLU A 11 -14.45 12.24 -6.20
N ALA A 12 -13.13 12.26 -5.99
CA ALA A 12 -12.17 13.00 -6.81
C ALA A 12 -11.09 12.11 -7.47
N CYS A 13 -11.32 10.80 -7.59
CA CYS A 13 -10.31 9.89 -8.12
C CYS A 13 -10.12 10.09 -9.65
N PRO A 14 -8.91 10.40 -10.14
CA PRO A 14 -8.67 10.56 -11.58
C PRO A 14 -8.82 9.26 -12.37
N ARG A 15 -8.83 8.11 -11.67
CA ARG A 15 -8.94 6.76 -12.26
C ARG A 15 -10.36 6.20 -12.18
N LYS A 16 -11.35 7.06 -11.91
CA LYS A 16 -12.76 6.66 -11.72
C LYS A 16 -13.36 5.96 -12.94
N THR A 17 -12.95 6.34 -14.16
CA THR A 17 -13.39 5.69 -15.40
C THR A 17 -12.89 4.25 -15.53
N ASP A 18 -11.70 3.98 -14.98
CA ASP A 18 -11.05 2.67 -15.02
C ASP A 18 -11.43 1.80 -13.81
N CYS A 19 -12.11 2.40 -12.82
CA CYS A 19 -12.57 1.75 -11.61
C CYS A 19 -13.93 1.09 -11.85
N GLY A 20 -13.97 -0.25 -11.84
CA GLY A 20 -15.21 -1.02 -11.95
C GLY A 20 -16.14 -0.89 -10.73
N GLY A 21 -15.64 -0.35 -9.63
CA GLY A 21 -16.39 -0.09 -8.39
C GLY A 21 -16.34 -1.23 -7.38
N CYS A 22 -16.17 -0.89 -6.10
CA CYS A 22 -15.90 -1.88 -5.06
C CYS A 22 -17.04 -2.88 -4.89
N GLN A 23 -18.30 -2.43 -4.84
CA GLN A 23 -19.44 -3.33 -4.67
C GLN A 23 -19.72 -4.14 -5.94
N GLU A 24 -19.62 -3.48 -7.09
CA GLU A 24 -19.91 -4.02 -8.41
C GLU A 24 -18.92 -5.11 -8.82
N THR A 25 -17.65 -4.97 -8.42
CA THR A 25 -16.57 -5.94 -8.69
C THR A 25 -16.31 -6.90 -7.53
N GLY A 26 -17.10 -6.82 -6.45
CA GLY A 26 -16.90 -7.66 -5.26
C GLY A 26 -15.55 -7.44 -4.57
N GLY A 27 -14.99 -6.22 -4.61
CA GLY A 27 -13.70 -5.89 -4.00
C GLY A 27 -12.52 -5.87 -4.97
N HIS A 28 -12.78 -5.90 -6.28
CA HIS A 28 -11.76 -5.94 -7.34
C HIS A 28 -11.85 -4.75 -8.32
N PRO A 29 -11.77 -3.50 -7.84
CA PRO A 29 -12.11 -2.31 -8.63
C PRO A 29 -11.24 -2.11 -9.88
N PHE A 30 -10.01 -2.63 -9.90
CA PHE A 30 -9.11 -2.57 -11.06
C PHE A 30 -8.74 -3.98 -11.57
N GLY A 31 -9.53 -5.01 -11.21
CA GLY A 31 -9.28 -6.41 -11.53
C GLY A 31 -8.38 -7.17 -10.55
N GLY A 32 -7.57 -6.45 -9.76
CA GLY A 32 -6.78 -7.02 -8.66
C GLY A 32 -7.53 -6.97 -7.32
N VAL A 33 -6.92 -7.50 -6.26
CA VAL A 33 -7.52 -7.59 -4.92
C VAL A 33 -7.37 -6.27 -4.17
N CYS A 34 -8.44 -5.78 -3.55
CA CYS A 34 -8.36 -4.75 -2.52
C CYS A 34 -8.23 -5.38 -1.14
N VAL A 35 -7.14 -5.08 -0.43
CA VAL A 35 -6.87 -5.63 0.92
C VAL A 35 -8.00 -5.37 1.90
N ALA A 36 -8.61 -4.17 1.86
CA ALA A 36 -9.70 -3.82 2.75
C ALA A 36 -10.97 -4.61 2.42
N ALA A 37 -11.36 -4.67 1.15
CA ALA A 37 -12.54 -5.39 0.73
C ALA A 37 -12.42 -6.88 1.07
N LYS A 38 -11.28 -7.50 0.71
CA LYS A 38 -10.97 -8.89 1.02
C LYS A 38 -11.08 -9.18 2.52
N CYS A 39 -10.40 -8.38 3.35
CA CYS A 39 -10.40 -8.61 4.80
C CYS A 39 -11.82 -8.49 5.41
N ILE A 40 -12.61 -7.53 4.95
CA ILE A 40 -13.99 -7.33 5.42
C ILE A 40 -14.89 -8.49 4.99
N GLN A 41 -14.76 -8.94 3.73
CA GLN A 41 -15.60 -10.00 3.17
C GLN A 41 -15.24 -11.38 3.75
N ASP A 42 -13.96 -11.67 3.92
CA ASP A 42 -13.48 -12.94 4.48
C ASP A 42 -13.70 -13.02 6.00
N SER A 43 -13.82 -11.87 6.68
CA SER A 43 -13.90 -11.81 8.13
C SER A 43 -14.88 -10.74 8.60
N SER A 44 -14.43 -9.52 8.91
CA SER A 44 -15.30 -8.47 9.42
C SER A 44 -14.65 -7.10 9.32
N PHE A 45 -15.44 -6.04 9.55
CA PHE A 45 -14.92 -4.68 9.64
C PHE A 45 -13.91 -4.52 10.78
N ASP A 46 -14.15 -5.16 11.93
CA ASP A 46 -13.21 -5.14 13.06
C ASP A 46 -11.90 -5.85 12.72
N ALA A 47 -11.95 -6.96 11.97
CA ALA A 47 -10.74 -7.64 11.49
C ALA A 47 -9.90 -6.73 10.58
N TYR A 48 -10.54 -5.96 9.70
CA TYR A 48 -9.88 -4.96 8.87
C TYR A 48 -9.18 -3.87 9.69
N GLN A 49 -9.84 -3.33 10.72
CA GLN A 49 -9.22 -2.34 11.61
C GLN A 49 -8.06 -2.94 12.40
N ASN A 50 -8.21 -4.17 12.91
CA ASN A 50 -7.17 -4.87 13.64
C ASN A 50 -5.95 -5.18 12.76
N LEU A 51 -6.16 -5.59 11.51
CA LEU A 51 -5.09 -5.80 10.53
C LEU A 51 -4.30 -4.50 10.31
N LYS A 52 -5.00 -3.38 10.08
CA LYS A 52 -4.39 -2.06 9.91
C LYS A 52 -3.54 -1.65 11.12
N GLN A 53 -4.04 -1.84 12.34
CA GLN A 53 -3.30 -1.53 13.57
C GLN A 53 -2.14 -2.50 13.83
N SER A 54 -2.28 -3.78 13.47
CA SER A 54 -1.16 -4.75 13.51
C SER A 54 -0.04 -4.31 12.59
N LEU A 55 -0.35 -3.94 11.35
CA LEU A 55 0.61 -3.47 10.37
C LEU A 55 1.39 -2.24 10.87
N ILE A 56 0.70 -1.24 11.44
CA ILE A 56 1.36 -0.05 12.00
C ILE A 56 2.37 -0.43 13.09
N ARG A 57 2.00 -1.31 14.02
CA ARG A 57 2.90 -1.80 15.08
C ARG A 57 4.08 -2.57 14.51
N GLU A 58 3.82 -3.41 13.50
CA GLU A 58 4.85 -4.19 12.80
C GLU A 58 5.87 -3.31 12.07
N ILE A 59 5.42 -2.20 11.47
CA ILE A 59 6.29 -1.21 10.81
C ILE A 59 7.15 -0.49 11.86
N GLN A 60 6.55 -0.03 12.95
CA GLN A 60 7.27 0.63 14.04
C GLN A 60 8.32 -0.29 14.67
N ALA A 61 8.03 -1.58 14.79
CA ALA A 61 8.95 -2.59 15.31
C ALA A 61 10.18 -2.84 14.42
N LEU A 62 10.20 -2.36 13.16
CA LEU A 62 11.40 -2.42 12.32
C LEU A 62 12.53 -1.50 12.83
N GLY A 63 12.20 -0.49 13.65
CA GLY A 63 13.19 0.40 14.24
C GLY A 63 13.92 1.29 13.23
N ILE A 64 13.33 1.53 12.05
CA ILE A 64 13.91 2.38 11.01
C ILE A 64 13.90 3.85 11.50
N PRO A 65 15.06 4.51 11.63
CA PRO A 65 15.13 5.89 12.12
C PRO A 65 14.30 6.87 11.27
N GLY A 66 13.47 7.67 11.93
CA GLY A 66 12.60 8.65 11.27
C GLY A 66 11.33 8.07 10.62
N LEU A 67 11.17 6.75 10.56
CA LEU A 67 9.96 6.13 10.03
C LEU A 67 8.85 6.07 11.10
N ALA A 68 8.02 7.11 11.14
CA ALA A 68 6.87 7.18 12.05
C ALA A 68 5.54 7.11 11.28
N VAL A 69 4.95 5.92 11.21
CA VAL A 69 3.63 5.71 10.58
C VAL A 69 2.53 5.88 11.63
N LYS A 70 1.66 6.88 11.44
CA LYS A 70 0.48 7.12 12.28
C LYS A 70 -0.79 6.47 11.75
N ASP A 71 -0.86 6.34 10.43
CA ASP A 71 -2.01 5.75 9.77
C ASP A 71 -1.61 5.05 8.47
N LEU A 72 -2.51 4.24 7.90
CA LEU A 72 -2.34 3.60 6.59
C LEU A 72 -3.55 3.90 5.71
N TYR A 73 -3.28 4.22 4.45
CA TYR A 73 -4.28 4.54 3.43
C TYR A 73 -4.36 3.43 2.39
N LEU A 74 -5.48 3.38 1.68
CA LEU A 74 -5.64 2.45 0.56
C LEU A 74 -5.04 3.06 -0.70
N LEU A 75 -3.94 2.47 -1.17
CA LEU A 75 -3.16 2.95 -2.31
C LEU A 75 -3.26 1.96 -3.47
N ASN A 76 -3.44 2.48 -4.68
CA ASN A 76 -3.46 1.66 -5.88
C ASN A 76 -2.07 1.11 -6.19
N GLY A 77 -1.99 -0.17 -6.50
CA GLY A 77 -0.76 -0.90 -6.81
C GLY A 77 0.06 -0.22 -7.91
N PHE A 78 -0.57 0.25 -8.98
CA PHE A 78 0.12 0.93 -10.08
C PHE A 78 0.83 2.24 -9.69
N TYR A 79 0.53 2.83 -8.52
CA TYR A 79 1.28 3.97 -7.99
C TYR A 79 2.44 3.56 -7.07
N VAL A 80 2.33 2.42 -6.38
CA VAL A 80 3.26 2.02 -5.30
C VAL A 80 4.12 0.82 -5.66
N ASN A 81 3.84 0.14 -6.77
CA ASN A 81 4.61 -0.98 -7.28
C ASN A 81 5.81 -0.48 -8.09
N LEU A 82 6.76 0.11 -7.36
CA LEU A 82 8.00 0.62 -7.92
C LEU A 82 8.87 -0.53 -8.44
N ALA A 83 9.74 -0.20 -9.39
CA ALA A 83 10.70 -1.12 -9.97
C ALA A 83 12.05 -0.96 -9.25
N TYR A 84 12.39 -1.92 -8.39
CA TYR A 84 13.55 -1.83 -7.50
C TYR A 84 14.79 -2.43 -8.16
N PRO A 85 15.89 -1.66 -8.32
CA PRO A 85 17.17 -2.18 -8.77
C PRO A 85 17.77 -3.11 -7.72
N LEU A 86 18.31 -4.25 -8.16
CA LEU A 86 18.99 -5.23 -7.32
C LEU A 86 20.50 -5.25 -7.60
N PRO A 87 21.34 -5.69 -6.64
CA PRO A 87 22.81 -5.70 -6.81
C PRO A 87 23.32 -6.56 -7.97
N ASN A 88 22.52 -7.51 -8.47
CA ASN A 88 22.86 -8.35 -9.62
C ASN A 88 22.58 -7.66 -10.97
N GLY A 89 22.14 -6.39 -10.97
CA GLY A 89 21.81 -5.63 -12.17
C GLY A 89 20.38 -5.83 -12.67
N GLU A 90 19.61 -6.73 -12.06
CA GLU A 90 18.19 -6.91 -12.38
C GLU A 90 17.32 -5.85 -11.72
N THR A 91 16.12 -5.64 -12.26
CA THR A 91 15.10 -4.78 -11.65
C THR A 91 13.84 -5.60 -11.38
N VAL A 92 13.24 -5.46 -10.20
CA VAL A 92 12.08 -6.26 -9.79
C VAL A 92 10.92 -5.40 -9.31
N LYS A 93 9.70 -5.79 -9.70
CA LYS A 93 8.45 -5.34 -9.07
C LYS A 93 7.99 -6.41 -8.08
N LEU A 94 7.73 -6.01 -6.84
CA LEU A 94 7.36 -6.94 -5.76
C LEU A 94 5.85 -7.01 -5.49
N LEU A 95 5.09 -6.09 -6.10
CA LEU A 95 3.64 -5.98 -5.93
C LEU A 95 2.92 -6.21 -7.27
N THR A 96 1.59 -6.10 -7.25
CA THR A 96 0.73 -6.20 -8.44
C THR A 96 0.06 -4.86 -8.71
N ASP A 97 0.16 -4.37 -9.94
CA ASP A 97 -0.35 -3.04 -10.33
C ASP A 97 -1.87 -2.90 -10.12
N GLN A 98 -2.62 -3.98 -10.28
CA GLN A 98 -4.08 -3.98 -10.17
C GLN A 98 -4.62 -4.11 -8.74
N ASN A 99 -3.76 -4.44 -7.76
CA ASN A 99 -4.18 -4.58 -6.37
C ASN A 99 -4.33 -3.22 -5.68
N ILE A 100 -5.04 -3.19 -4.55
CA ILE A 100 -5.07 -2.05 -3.63
C ILE A 100 -4.51 -2.50 -2.29
N TYR A 101 -3.49 -1.78 -1.84
CA TYR A 101 -2.71 -2.10 -0.64
C TYR A 101 -2.96 -1.09 0.47
N PHE A 102 -2.61 -1.45 1.71
CA PHE A 102 -2.36 -0.44 2.72
C PHE A 102 -1.02 0.23 2.42
N GLY A 103 -0.92 1.53 2.60
CA GLY A 103 0.36 2.21 2.51
C GLY A 103 0.36 3.63 3.02
N ASN A 104 1.55 4.20 3.09
CA ASN A 104 1.78 5.59 3.49
C ASN A 104 3.13 6.07 2.94
N GLN A 105 3.26 7.39 2.78
CA GLN A 105 4.53 8.06 2.50
C GLN A 105 4.93 8.88 3.73
N VAL A 106 6.18 8.74 4.17
CA VAL A 106 6.73 9.52 5.30
C VAL A 106 7.93 10.31 4.82
N GLU A 107 7.83 11.64 4.86
CA GLU A 107 8.93 12.53 4.48
C GLU A 107 10.12 12.39 5.42
N ILE A 108 11.33 12.49 4.87
CA ILE A 108 12.58 12.50 5.64
C ILE A 108 13.02 13.96 5.79
N PRO A 109 13.08 14.52 7.02
CA PRO A 109 13.44 15.91 7.23
C PRO A 109 14.81 16.27 6.62
N GLY A 110 14.83 17.29 5.76
CA GLY A 110 16.05 17.76 5.10
C GLY A 110 16.50 16.93 3.89
N SER A 111 15.67 16.00 3.41
CA SER A 111 15.90 15.20 2.21
C SER A 111 14.80 15.44 1.17
N ASP A 112 15.11 15.23 -0.10
CA ASP A 112 14.16 15.13 -1.20
C ASP A 112 13.59 13.70 -1.36
N ARG A 113 14.08 12.77 -0.53
CA ARG A 113 13.62 11.39 -0.45
C ARG A 113 12.59 11.22 0.65
N CYS A 114 11.83 10.15 0.54
CA CYS A 114 10.84 9.77 1.52
C CYS A 114 10.77 8.26 1.67
N TYR A 115 10.26 7.82 2.82
CA TYR A 115 9.93 6.42 3.01
C TYR A 115 8.57 6.10 2.38
N GLY A 116 8.53 5.01 1.64
CA GLY A 116 7.31 4.34 1.21
C GLY A 116 7.03 3.14 2.08
N VAL A 117 5.78 2.98 2.50
CA VAL A 117 5.31 1.78 3.17
C VAL A 117 4.15 1.20 2.38
N VAL A 118 4.21 -0.09 2.08
CA VAL A 118 3.15 -0.83 1.42
C VAL A 118 2.97 -2.20 2.08
N ALA A 119 1.74 -2.58 2.39
CA ALA A 119 1.46 -3.85 3.03
C ALA A 119 0.08 -4.41 2.71
N ASP A 120 -0.05 -5.72 2.86
CA ASP A 120 -1.30 -6.46 2.84
C ASP A 120 -1.28 -7.56 3.93
N GLU A 121 -2.18 -8.54 3.85
CA GLU A 121 -2.23 -9.66 4.79
C GLU A 121 -1.03 -10.61 4.70
N LYS A 122 -0.22 -10.55 3.63
CA LYS A 122 0.86 -11.49 3.33
C LYS A 122 2.25 -10.86 3.35
N TYR A 123 2.36 -9.57 3.07
CA TYR A 123 3.64 -8.89 2.89
C TYR A 123 3.64 -7.51 3.51
N LEU A 124 4.85 -7.10 3.91
CA LEU A 124 5.20 -5.74 4.33
C LEU A 124 6.45 -5.32 3.56
N LEU A 125 6.36 -4.20 2.87
CA LEU A 125 7.41 -3.56 2.10
C LEU A 125 7.65 -2.16 2.64
N VAL A 126 8.90 -1.87 3.03
CA VAL A 126 9.37 -0.52 3.30
C VAL A 126 10.48 -0.19 2.32
N SER A 127 10.37 0.96 1.69
CA SER A 127 11.36 1.47 0.75
C SER A 127 11.70 2.92 1.03
N GLU A 128 12.80 3.38 0.45
CA GLU A 128 13.12 4.80 0.33
C GLU A 128 13.14 5.16 -1.16
N TYR A 129 12.63 6.33 -1.54
CA TYR A 129 12.64 6.77 -2.94
C TYR A 129 12.69 8.30 -3.03
N GLY A 130 13.23 8.80 -4.15
CA GLY A 130 13.26 10.20 -4.51
C GLY A 130 11.95 10.70 -5.16
N PRO A 131 11.90 11.95 -5.62
CA PRO A 131 10.69 12.56 -6.16
C PRO A 131 9.99 11.68 -7.21
N ASN A 132 8.67 11.53 -7.08
CA ASN A 132 7.82 10.71 -7.94
C ASN A 132 8.16 9.20 -7.97
N GLY A 133 8.79 8.66 -6.91
CA GLY A 133 9.15 7.24 -6.83
C GLY A 133 10.43 6.88 -7.58
N SER A 134 11.29 7.87 -7.86
CA SER A 134 12.59 7.69 -8.52
C SER A 134 13.61 7.03 -7.58
N ASP A 135 14.59 6.34 -8.17
CA ASP A 135 15.70 5.69 -7.46
C ASP A 135 15.26 4.92 -6.18
N PRO A 136 14.30 3.98 -6.31
CA PRO A 136 13.72 3.32 -5.17
C PRO A 136 14.68 2.27 -4.60
N GLU A 137 14.78 2.21 -3.27
CA GLU A 137 15.61 1.26 -2.54
C GLU A 137 14.75 0.48 -1.55
N ILE A 138 14.92 -0.84 -1.50
CA ILE A 138 14.22 -1.69 -0.54
C ILE A 138 14.95 -1.63 0.79
N LEU A 139 14.29 -1.11 1.83
CA LEU A 139 14.79 -1.15 3.21
C LEU A 139 14.36 -2.42 3.92
N CYS A 140 13.14 -2.91 3.63
CA CYS A 140 12.61 -4.14 4.20
C CYS A 140 11.59 -4.75 3.24
N TYR A 141 11.71 -6.05 2.96
CA TYR A 141 10.64 -6.85 2.40
C TYR A 141 10.45 -8.09 3.27
N ARG A 142 9.28 -8.20 3.89
CA ARG A 142 8.97 -9.25 4.86
C ARG A 142 7.66 -9.93 4.53
N LYS A 143 7.68 -11.26 4.50
CA LYS A 143 6.46 -12.08 4.49
C LYS A 143 5.86 -12.14 5.91
N ARG A 144 4.54 -12.05 5.99
CA ARG A 144 3.74 -12.08 7.21
C ARG A 144 3.10 -13.45 7.42
#